data_AF-A0A1C3KKJ6-F1
#
_entry.id   AF-A0A1C3KKJ6-F1
#
_cell.length_a   1.000
_cell.length_b   1.000
_cell.length_c   1.000
_cell.angle_alpha   90.00
_cell.angle_beta   90.00
_cell.angle_gamma   90.00
#
_symmetry.space_group_name_H-M   'P 1'
#
loop_
_entity.id
_entity.type
_entity.pdbx_description
1 polymer ?
#
loop_
_entity_poly.entity_id
_entity_poly.type
_entity_poly.pdbx_seq_one_letter_code
_entity_poly.pdbx_strand_id
1 'polypeptide(L)'
;MLDFRQFENNSNLLDLPAFKTYVELNTIKVDYKCDYVCKPTEYLSKYFHGFDTVCKELAKSLKYLYNDSKAKENQEKLCRYISFWVHEKFSGPDFIKVKNSYNQYMKHLTDTWNNINDLLVDPGNYACKPEFYNINMEDIKKRKILYDYCENYDTMSSKIFDHENGDCKKYYDYLKRMKKLHRDFENVWSVQDDKVPQFIKDCENHPPSASLTATSCMSIEKERGTHEEEEEEDELVPTLEDMDSLEHGNEDSSNVMFILLPFFGILFSIFFSYKYTSLGSRLRSFLLSNKIIRSTIDRKEVEKYTTPSNEHINENLYENFLNVGYTSM
;
A
#
# COMPACT_ATOMS: atom_id res chain seq x y z
N MET A 1 0.47 -18.35 -6.27
CA MET A 1 0.11 -17.08 -5.59
C MET A 1 0.11 -17.35 -4.10
N LEU A 2 1.10 -16.82 -3.36
CA LEU A 2 1.18 -17.05 -1.91
C LEU A 2 -0.12 -16.57 -1.23
N ASP A 3 -0.90 -17.51 -0.70
CA ASP A 3 -2.11 -17.21 0.07
C ASP A 3 -1.70 -16.74 1.48
N PHE A 4 -1.33 -15.45 1.55
CA PHE A 4 -0.83 -14.81 2.76
C PHE A 4 -1.87 -14.71 3.90
N ARG A 5 -3.15 -15.04 3.65
CA ARG A 5 -4.17 -15.14 4.72
C ARG A 5 -3.93 -16.32 5.66
N GLN A 6 -3.10 -17.29 5.28
CA GLN A 6 -2.79 -18.44 6.15
C GLN A 6 -1.93 -18.05 7.37
N PHE A 7 -1.16 -16.96 7.32
CA PHE A 7 -0.32 -16.54 8.45
C PHE A 7 -1.15 -16.03 9.63
N GLU A 8 -2.21 -15.25 9.36
CA GLU A 8 -3.06 -14.62 10.39
C GLU A 8 -3.92 -15.63 11.17
N ASN A 9 -4.16 -16.81 10.59
CA ASN A 9 -5.00 -17.85 11.18
C ASN A 9 -4.20 -19.01 11.81
N ASN A 10 -2.86 -18.95 11.81
CA ASN A 10 -2.07 -19.96 12.50
C ASN A 10 -2.11 -19.73 14.02
N SER A 11 -3.05 -20.39 14.69
CA SER A 11 -3.26 -20.30 16.14
C SER A 11 -1.99 -20.56 16.96
N ASN A 12 -1.00 -21.27 16.40
CA ASN A 12 0.25 -21.60 17.07
C ASN A 12 1.24 -20.42 17.17
N LEU A 13 1.01 -19.32 16.44
CA LEU A 13 1.87 -18.13 16.44
C LEU A 13 1.28 -16.96 17.25
N LEU A 14 0.08 -17.13 17.83
CA LEU A 14 -0.60 -16.09 18.61
C LEU A 14 0.18 -15.64 19.87
N ASP A 15 1.20 -16.40 20.30
CA ASP A 15 2.06 -16.04 21.41
C ASP A 15 3.17 -15.04 21.03
N LEU A 16 3.37 -14.79 19.74
CA LEU A 16 4.42 -13.91 19.22
C LEU A 16 4.05 -12.41 19.30
N PRO A 17 5.03 -11.51 19.47
CA PRO A 17 4.79 -10.08 19.68
C PRO A 17 3.90 -9.39 18.65
N ALA A 18 4.14 -9.60 17.35
CA ALA A 18 3.36 -8.96 16.30
C ALA A 18 1.90 -9.43 16.32
N PHE A 19 1.68 -10.75 16.45
CA PHE A 19 0.34 -11.34 16.53
C PHE A 19 -0.43 -10.85 17.75
N LYS A 20 0.22 -10.80 18.92
CA LYS A 20 -0.38 -10.22 20.14
C LYS A 20 -0.79 -8.77 19.93
N THR A 21 0.06 -7.98 19.28
CA THR A 21 -0.22 -6.56 19.03
C THR A 21 -1.44 -6.39 18.12
N TYR A 22 -1.58 -7.19 17.06
CA TYR A 22 -2.78 -7.12 16.21
C TYR A 22 -4.04 -7.63 16.91
N VAL A 23 -3.95 -8.67 17.74
CA VAL A 23 -5.07 -9.13 18.58
C VAL A 23 -5.51 -8.01 19.53
N GLU A 24 -4.56 -7.32 20.16
CA GLU A 24 -4.82 -6.18 21.02
C GLU A 24 -5.52 -5.05 20.26
N LEU A 25 -4.99 -4.62 19.10
CA LEU A 25 -5.59 -3.61 18.23
C LEU A 25 -7.04 -3.96 17.83
N ASN A 26 -7.33 -5.22 17.54
CA ASN A 26 -8.66 -5.68 17.15
C ASN A 26 -9.64 -5.84 18.35
N THR A 27 -9.14 -5.85 19.58
CA THR A 27 -9.93 -6.06 20.79
C THR A 27 -10.06 -4.81 21.67
N ILE A 28 -9.54 -3.66 21.22
CA ILE A 28 -9.61 -2.40 21.96
C ILE A 28 -11.08 -2.04 22.25
N LYS A 29 -11.45 -2.17 23.53
CA LYS A 29 -12.74 -1.70 24.07
C LYS A 29 -12.54 -0.29 24.59
N VAL A 30 -12.63 0.70 23.71
CA VAL A 30 -12.71 2.10 24.14
C VAL A 30 -14.17 2.43 24.44
N ASP A 31 -14.48 2.81 25.68
CA ASP A 31 -15.82 3.24 26.13
C ASP A 31 -16.27 4.61 25.56
N TYR A 32 -15.46 5.22 24.69
CA TYR A 32 -15.68 6.56 24.16
C TYR A 32 -16.24 6.54 22.74
N LYS A 33 -17.26 7.37 22.51
CA LYS A 33 -17.79 7.64 21.17
C LYS A 33 -16.81 8.53 20.39
N CYS A 34 -16.04 7.92 19.50
CA CYS A 34 -15.23 8.63 18.50
C CYS A 34 -16.07 9.05 17.26
N ASP A 35 -17.40 8.90 17.31
CA ASP A 35 -18.29 9.13 16.17
C ASP A 35 -18.18 10.55 15.61
N TYR A 36 -17.99 11.56 16.46
CA TYR A 36 -17.86 12.95 16.03
C TYR A 36 -16.58 13.20 15.23
N VAL A 37 -15.52 12.45 15.50
CA VAL A 37 -14.20 12.57 14.85
C VAL A 37 -14.30 12.16 13.38
N CYS A 38 -15.16 11.17 13.07
CA CYS A 38 -15.36 10.63 11.73
C CYS A 38 -16.43 11.34 10.90
N LYS A 39 -17.22 12.22 11.53
CA LYS A 39 -18.31 12.96 10.89
C LYS A 39 -17.88 13.75 9.64
N PRO A 40 -16.71 14.43 9.61
CA PRO A 40 -16.27 15.14 8.40
C PRO A 40 -16.10 14.22 7.18
N THR A 41 -15.89 12.93 7.41
CA THR A 41 -15.58 11.93 6.37
C THR A 41 -16.70 10.91 6.15
N GLU A 42 -17.85 11.08 6.81
CA GLU A 42 -19.01 10.16 6.72
C GLU A 42 -19.50 9.98 5.28
N TYR A 43 -19.40 11.03 4.46
CA TYR A 43 -19.80 11.00 3.05
C TYR A 43 -18.99 10.00 2.22
N LEU A 44 -17.78 9.63 2.65
CA LEU A 44 -16.92 8.69 1.95
C LEU A 44 -17.48 7.28 1.96
N SER A 45 -18.32 6.93 2.92
CA SER A 45 -19.00 5.63 2.98
C SER A 45 -19.88 5.35 1.75
N LYS A 46 -20.28 6.39 1.00
CA LYS A 46 -20.99 6.27 -0.28
C LYS A 46 -20.10 5.77 -1.43
N TYR A 47 -18.80 6.03 -1.34
CA TYR A 47 -17.81 5.70 -2.37
C TYR A 47 -16.93 4.51 -1.98
N PHE A 48 -16.69 4.38 -0.67
CA PHE A 48 -15.86 3.37 -0.04
C PHE A 48 -16.69 2.70 1.04
N HIS A 49 -17.42 1.65 0.66
CA HIS A 49 -18.25 0.92 1.61
C HIS A 49 -17.39 0.46 2.81
N GLY A 50 -17.90 0.71 4.03
CA GLY A 50 -17.16 0.43 5.27
C GLY A 50 -16.16 1.50 5.73
N PHE A 51 -16.00 2.63 5.00
CA PHE A 51 -15.04 3.69 5.39
C PHE A 51 -15.32 4.25 6.80
N ASP A 52 -16.57 4.54 7.14
CA ASP A 52 -16.94 5.02 8.48
C ASP A 52 -16.54 4.03 9.59
N THR A 53 -16.70 2.72 9.36
CA THR A 53 -16.24 1.69 10.29
C THR A 53 -14.73 1.76 10.49
N VAL A 54 -13.96 1.85 9.40
CA VAL A 54 -12.49 1.94 9.48
C VAL A 54 -12.06 3.23 10.17
N CYS A 55 -12.71 4.36 9.90
CA CYS A 55 -12.43 5.61 10.60
C CYS A 55 -12.65 5.48 12.11
N LYS A 56 -13.76 4.88 12.53
CA LYS A 56 -14.09 4.70 13.95
C LYS A 56 -13.09 3.77 14.65
N GLU A 57 -12.69 2.68 14.00
CA GLU A 57 -11.67 1.77 14.52
C GLU A 57 -10.30 2.45 14.59
N LEU A 58 -9.90 3.21 13.55
CA LEU A 58 -8.66 4.01 13.56
C LEU A 58 -8.65 5.03 14.70
N ALA A 59 -9.74 5.77 14.89
CA ALA A 59 -9.86 6.76 15.96
C ALA A 59 -9.73 6.11 17.35
N LYS A 60 -10.31 4.91 17.54
CA LYS A 60 -10.15 4.12 18.78
C LYS A 60 -8.70 3.73 19.01
N SER A 61 -8.01 3.20 17.99
CA SER A 61 -6.61 2.77 18.06
C SER A 61 -5.67 3.95 18.35
N LEU A 62 -5.87 5.10 17.71
CA LEU A 62 -5.10 6.30 17.96
C LEU A 62 -5.36 6.84 19.38
N LYS A 63 -6.61 6.86 19.83
CA LYS A 63 -6.94 7.29 21.19
C LYS A 63 -6.31 6.37 22.24
N TYR A 64 -6.31 5.06 22.01
CA TYR A 64 -5.60 4.09 22.85
C TYR A 64 -4.10 4.42 22.92
N LEU A 65 -3.45 4.61 21.77
CA LEU A 65 -2.05 4.99 21.67
C LEU A 65 -1.71 6.28 22.43
N TYR A 66 -2.60 7.27 22.42
CA TYR A 66 -2.39 8.57 23.07
C TYR A 66 -2.75 8.61 24.56
N ASN A 67 -3.56 7.67 25.06
CA ASN A 67 -4.06 7.71 26.44
C ASN A 67 -3.51 6.60 27.33
N ASP A 68 -3.25 5.41 26.79
CA ASP A 68 -2.78 4.27 27.58
C ASP A 68 -1.30 4.40 27.92
N SER A 69 -0.95 4.18 29.19
CA SER A 69 0.43 4.37 29.66
C SER A 69 1.41 3.35 29.07
N LYS A 70 0.97 2.10 28.81
CA LYS A 70 1.83 1.07 28.20
C LYS A 70 2.01 1.34 26.72
N ALA A 71 0.93 1.73 26.03
CA ALA A 71 1.02 2.15 24.64
C ALA A 71 1.99 3.33 24.45
N LYS A 72 2.06 4.24 25.44
CA LYS A 72 3.01 5.36 25.47
C LYS A 72 4.49 4.97 25.50
N GLU A 73 4.84 3.80 26.02
CA GLU A 73 6.24 3.37 26.09
C GLU A 73 6.81 3.06 24.71
N ASN A 74 5.97 2.68 23.74
CA ASN A 74 6.37 2.26 22.40
C ASN A 74 5.46 2.85 21.30
N GLN A 75 5.11 4.14 21.41
CA GLN A 75 4.14 4.78 20.51
C GLN A 75 4.51 4.69 19.03
N GLU A 76 5.79 4.86 18.69
CA GLU A 76 6.24 4.77 17.29
C GLU A 76 6.03 3.39 16.69
N LYS A 77 6.38 2.35 17.46
CA LYS A 77 6.17 0.95 17.06
C LYS A 77 4.68 0.63 16.94
N LEU A 78 3.85 1.04 17.90
CA LEU A 78 2.41 0.83 17.82
C LEU A 78 1.79 1.62 16.66
N CYS A 79 2.26 2.84 16.41
CA CYS A 79 1.84 3.66 15.27
C CYS A 79 2.11 2.96 13.93
N ARG A 80 3.26 2.31 13.80
CA ARG A 80 3.61 1.51 12.62
C ARG A 80 2.70 0.29 12.46
N TYR A 81 2.37 -0.41 13.54
CA TYR A 81 1.38 -1.49 13.51
C TYR A 81 0.00 -0.99 13.06
N ILE A 82 -0.46 0.16 13.56
CA ILE A 82 -1.72 0.78 13.12
C ILE A 82 -1.65 1.14 11.63
N SER A 83 -0.50 1.63 11.15
CA SER A 83 -0.28 1.94 9.73
C SER A 83 -0.42 0.70 8.86
N PHE A 84 0.18 -0.43 9.24
CA PHE A 84 -0.03 -1.69 8.52
C PHE A 84 -1.48 -2.19 8.60
N TRP A 85 -2.07 -2.13 9.79
CA TRP A 85 -3.43 -2.61 10.07
C TRP A 85 -4.49 -1.91 9.20
N VAL A 86 -4.39 -0.59 8.97
CA VAL A 86 -5.36 0.11 8.11
C VAL A 86 -5.35 -0.36 6.67
N HIS A 87 -4.19 -0.76 6.15
CA HIS A 87 -4.08 -1.25 4.77
C HIS A 87 -4.79 -2.59 4.57
N GLU A 88 -4.89 -3.40 5.63
CA GLU A 88 -5.62 -4.67 5.60
C GLU A 88 -7.13 -4.47 5.57
N LYS A 89 -7.62 -3.39 6.17
CA LYS A 89 -9.06 -3.05 6.18
C LYS A 89 -9.61 -2.72 4.80
N PHE A 90 -8.76 -2.29 3.86
CA PHE A 90 -9.14 -2.15 2.45
C PHE A 90 -9.44 -3.49 1.76
N SER A 91 -8.92 -4.60 2.27
CA SER A 91 -8.99 -5.93 1.63
C SER A 91 -10.17 -6.77 2.10
N GLY A 92 -11.04 -6.23 2.96
CA GLY A 92 -12.15 -6.94 3.57
C GLY A 92 -13.25 -7.34 2.57
N PRO A 93 -14.09 -8.32 2.93
CA PRO A 93 -15.19 -8.81 2.08
C PRO A 93 -16.21 -7.71 1.73
N ASP A 94 -16.25 -6.64 2.52
CA ASP A 94 -17.18 -5.53 2.36
C ASP A 94 -16.71 -4.48 1.33
N PHE A 95 -15.50 -4.62 0.75
CA PHE A 95 -14.94 -3.60 -0.12
C PHE A 95 -15.13 -3.92 -1.62
N ILE A 96 -15.87 -3.06 -2.33
CA ILE A 96 -16.05 -3.17 -3.78
C ILE A 96 -14.76 -2.66 -4.47
N LYS A 97 -13.98 -3.60 -5.01
CA LYS A 97 -12.74 -3.31 -5.74
C LYS A 97 -13.03 -2.67 -7.10
N VAL A 98 -13.16 -1.35 -7.15
CA VAL A 98 -13.06 -0.59 -8.40
C VAL A 98 -11.57 -0.39 -8.71
N LYS A 99 -11.17 -0.51 -9.98
CA LYS A 99 -9.78 -0.26 -10.42
C LYS A 99 -9.31 1.13 -9.94
N ASN A 100 -8.11 1.21 -9.35
CA ASN A 100 -7.51 2.41 -8.76
C ASN A 100 -8.20 3.01 -7.51
N SER A 101 -9.12 2.27 -6.87
CA SER A 101 -9.76 2.71 -5.61
C SER A 101 -8.82 2.76 -4.41
N TYR A 102 -7.76 1.93 -4.39
CA TYR A 102 -6.84 1.85 -3.25
C TYR A 102 -6.13 3.16 -2.94
N ASN A 103 -5.45 3.75 -3.92
CA ASN A 103 -4.70 4.99 -3.70
C ASN A 103 -5.64 6.13 -3.30
N GLN A 104 -6.85 6.18 -3.86
CA GLN A 104 -7.86 7.17 -3.47
C GLN A 104 -8.35 6.96 -2.04
N TYR A 105 -8.67 5.70 -1.69
CA TYR A 105 -9.05 5.32 -0.34
C TYR A 105 -7.97 5.68 0.67
N MET A 106 -6.71 5.31 0.40
CA MET A 106 -5.58 5.60 1.29
C MET A 106 -5.31 7.10 1.43
N LYS A 107 -5.48 7.88 0.36
CA LYS A 107 -5.41 9.34 0.42
C LYS A 107 -6.47 9.91 1.37
N HIS A 108 -7.72 9.51 1.18
CA HIS A 108 -8.80 9.95 2.07
C HIS A 108 -8.58 9.49 3.51
N LEU A 109 -8.09 8.27 3.71
CA LEU A 109 -7.79 7.76 5.05
C LEU A 109 -6.65 8.53 5.71
N THR A 110 -5.64 8.95 4.94
CA THR A 110 -4.54 9.81 5.41
C THR A 110 -5.06 11.17 5.86
N ASP A 111 -5.94 11.79 5.07
CA ASP A 111 -6.58 13.06 5.44
C ASP A 111 -7.42 12.91 6.72
N THR A 112 -8.21 11.83 6.81
CA THR A 112 -8.98 11.48 8.01
C THR A 112 -8.07 11.29 9.23
N TRP A 113 -6.95 10.57 9.07
CA TRP A 113 -5.98 10.33 10.13
C TRP A 113 -5.40 11.64 10.67
N ASN A 114 -5.00 12.55 9.79
CA ASN A 114 -4.49 13.85 10.19
C ASN A 114 -5.53 14.65 10.97
N ASN A 115 -6.78 14.67 10.51
CA ASN A 115 -7.88 15.31 11.24
C ASN A 115 -8.13 14.67 12.62
N ILE A 116 -8.02 13.33 12.73
CA ILE A 116 -8.10 12.64 14.02
C ILE A 116 -6.98 13.13 14.94
N ASN A 117 -5.74 13.24 14.44
CA ASN A 117 -4.62 13.73 15.23
C ASN A 117 -4.83 15.17 15.72
N ASP A 118 -5.29 16.07 14.84
CA ASP A 118 -5.58 17.46 15.18
C ASP A 118 -6.62 17.59 16.31
N LEU A 119 -7.52 16.60 16.44
CA LEU A 119 -8.55 16.57 17.47
C LEU A 119 -8.14 15.83 18.75
N LEU A 120 -7.26 14.82 18.65
CA LEU A 120 -6.95 13.92 19.77
C LEU A 120 -5.60 14.20 20.45
N VAL A 121 -4.66 14.85 19.76
CA VAL A 121 -3.29 15.05 20.23
C VAL A 121 -3.13 16.45 20.82
N ASP A 122 -2.69 16.53 22.07
CA ASP A 122 -2.36 17.83 22.66
C ASP A 122 -1.11 18.45 22.01
N PRO A 123 -1.05 19.79 21.85
CA PRO A 123 0.12 20.46 21.28
C PRO A 123 1.42 20.07 21.98
N GLY A 124 2.43 19.67 21.18
CA GLY A 124 3.75 19.26 21.66
C GLY A 124 3.88 17.78 22.01
N ASN A 125 2.78 17.02 22.02
CA ASN A 125 2.83 15.57 22.18
C ASN A 125 3.13 14.86 20.85
N TYR A 126 3.58 13.61 20.95
CA TYR A 126 3.77 12.73 19.81
C TYR A 126 2.46 12.54 19.04
N ALA A 127 2.50 12.77 17.72
CA ALA A 127 1.42 12.51 16.80
C ALA A 127 1.80 11.34 15.88
N CYS A 128 1.03 10.26 15.96
CA CYS A 128 1.20 9.09 15.12
C CYS A 128 0.81 9.43 13.68
N LYS A 129 1.78 9.37 12.76
CA LYS A 129 1.56 9.67 11.34
C LYS A 129 1.42 8.38 10.54
N PRO A 130 0.53 8.34 9.53
CA PRO A 130 0.41 7.17 8.67
C PRO A 130 1.72 6.92 7.91
N GLU A 131 2.26 5.73 8.05
CA GLU A 131 3.40 5.25 7.25
C GLU A 131 2.92 4.55 5.97
N PHE A 132 3.79 4.43 4.96
CA PHE A 132 3.57 3.63 3.74
C PHE A 132 2.38 4.01 2.83
N TYR A 133 1.83 5.22 2.95
CA TYR A 133 0.64 5.65 2.20
C TYR A 133 0.82 5.84 0.68
N ASN A 134 2.07 5.94 0.19
CA ASN A 134 2.40 6.12 -1.24
C ASN A 134 2.90 4.85 -1.93
N ILE A 135 2.61 3.67 -1.37
CA ILE A 135 3.09 2.39 -1.88
C ILE A 135 1.90 1.56 -2.35
N ASN A 136 2.09 0.70 -3.34
CA ASN A 136 1.04 -0.21 -3.75
C ASN A 136 0.77 -1.27 -2.65
N MET A 137 -0.43 -1.86 -2.71
CA MET A 137 -0.89 -2.82 -1.72
C MET A 137 -0.04 -4.09 -1.64
N GLU A 138 0.60 -4.53 -2.72
CA GLU A 138 1.44 -5.74 -2.72
C GLU A 138 2.73 -5.51 -1.93
N ASP A 139 3.40 -4.39 -2.15
CA ASP A 139 4.63 -4.04 -1.46
C ASP A 139 4.39 -3.77 0.02
N ILE A 140 3.24 -3.17 0.37
CA ILE A 140 2.84 -2.98 1.78
C ILE A 140 2.66 -4.33 2.49
N LYS A 141 2.07 -5.32 1.83
CA LYS A 141 1.94 -6.67 2.40
C LYS A 141 3.30 -7.32 2.65
N LYS A 142 4.22 -7.22 1.67
CA LYS A 142 5.60 -7.71 1.82
C LYS A 142 6.31 -7.04 2.99
N ARG A 143 6.21 -5.71 3.10
CA ARG A 143 6.77 -4.93 4.21
C ARG A 143 6.20 -5.35 5.56
N LYS A 144 4.88 -5.49 5.66
CA LYS A 144 4.22 -5.93 6.89
C LYS A 144 4.73 -7.28 7.34
N ILE A 145 4.71 -8.28 6.45
CA ILE A 145 5.12 -9.65 6.79
C ILE A 145 6.57 -9.68 7.27
N LEU A 146 7.46 -8.96 6.58
CA LEU A 146 8.86 -8.86 6.95
C LEU A 146 9.04 -8.11 8.28
N TYR A 147 8.29 -7.04 8.49
CA TYR A 147 8.25 -6.31 9.77
C TYR A 147 7.79 -7.21 10.91
N ASP A 148 6.69 -7.96 10.74
CA ASP A 148 6.18 -8.90 11.73
C ASP A 148 7.22 -9.96 12.07
N TYR A 149 7.95 -10.48 11.08
CA TYR A 149 9.08 -11.37 11.31
C TYR A 149 10.16 -10.75 12.20
N CYS A 150 10.59 -9.53 11.87
CA CYS A 150 11.60 -8.81 12.64
C CYS A 150 11.17 -8.64 14.10
N GLU A 151 9.93 -8.23 14.31
CA GLU A 151 9.36 -8.01 15.65
C GLU A 151 9.15 -9.31 16.44
N ASN A 152 9.05 -10.45 15.75
CA ASN A 152 8.92 -11.76 16.35
C ASN A 152 10.26 -12.46 16.58
N TYR A 153 11.33 -12.02 15.91
CA TYR A 153 12.62 -12.72 15.82
C TYR A 153 13.16 -13.09 17.20
N ASP A 154 13.32 -12.12 18.10
CA ASP A 154 13.93 -12.37 19.42
C ASP A 154 13.15 -13.41 20.24
N THR A 155 11.81 -13.30 20.24
CA THR A 155 10.94 -14.23 20.98
C THR A 155 10.97 -15.64 20.40
N MET A 156 11.08 -15.77 19.07
CA MET A 156 11.23 -17.08 18.43
C MET A 156 12.62 -17.64 18.67
N SER A 157 13.65 -16.84 18.43
CA SER A 157 15.06 -17.20 18.53
C SER A 157 15.39 -17.72 19.93
N SER A 158 14.91 -17.03 20.98
CA SER A 158 15.10 -17.48 22.36
C SER A 158 14.51 -18.87 22.65
N LYS A 159 13.39 -19.22 22.01
CA LYS A 159 12.74 -20.53 22.18
C LYS A 159 13.36 -21.62 21.32
N ILE A 160 13.87 -21.24 20.15
CA ILE A 160 14.51 -22.17 19.21
C ILE A 160 15.88 -22.62 19.71
N PHE A 161 16.66 -21.66 20.24
CA PHE A 161 18.03 -21.86 20.70
C PHE A 161 18.14 -22.12 22.21
N ASP A 162 17.02 -22.34 22.90
CA ASP A 162 17.03 -22.74 24.30
C ASP A 162 17.83 -24.04 24.49
N HIS A 163 18.77 -24.05 25.43
CA HIS A 163 19.71 -25.16 25.62
C HIS A 163 19.07 -26.42 26.19
N GLU A 164 17.97 -26.29 26.95
CA GLU A 164 17.33 -27.40 27.64
C GLU A 164 16.09 -27.89 26.88
N ASN A 165 15.31 -26.97 26.32
CA ASN A 165 13.98 -27.22 25.77
C ASN A 165 13.77 -26.54 24.40
N GLY A 166 14.85 -26.35 23.63
CA GLY A 166 14.79 -25.75 22.30
C GLY A 166 13.74 -26.42 21.40
N ASP A 167 12.75 -25.64 20.94
CA ASP A 167 11.64 -26.15 20.12
C ASP A 167 11.38 -25.25 18.91
N CYS A 168 11.61 -25.82 17.73
CA CYS A 168 11.38 -25.17 16.44
C CYS A 168 10.06 -25.60 15.78
N LYS A 169 9.36 -26.61 16.32
CA LYS A 169 8.24 -27.28 15.65
C LYS A 169 7.14 -26.31 15.23
N LYS A 170 6.81 -25.36 16.11
CA LYS A 170 5.79 -24.35 15.83
C LYS A 170 6.25 -23.22 14.89
N TYR A 171 7.56 -23.06 14.67
CA TYR A 171 8.14 -21.94 13.91
C TYR A 171 8.69 -22.36 12.55
N TYR A 172 8.95 -23.64 12.32
CA TYR A 172 9.63 -24.15 11.13
C TYR A 172 9.00 -23.67 9.81
N ASP A 173 7.69 -23.87 9.64
CA ASP A 173 6.96 -23.46 8.42
C ASP A 173 6.95 -21.94 8.22
N TYR A 174 6.88 -21.19 9.33
CA TYR A 174 6.96 -19.73 9.30
C TYR A 174 8.34 -19.27 8.84
N LEU A 175 9.41 -19.84 9.41
CA LEU A 175 10.79 -19.51 9.08
C LEU A 175 11.15 -19.85 7.63
N LYS A 176 10.73 -21.01 7.09
CA LYS A 176 10.96 -21.35 5.67
C LYS A 176 10.34 -20.30 4.75
N ARG A 177 9.09 -19.91 5.00
CA ARG A 177 8.42 -18.88 4.19
C ARG A 177 9.09 -17.51 4.33
N MET A 178 9.54 -17.15 5.53
CA MET A 178 10.26 -15.90 5.75
C MET A 178 11.63 -15.89 5.07
N LYS A 179 12.31 -17.04 4.95
CA LYS A 179 13.61 -17.18 4.26
C LYS A 179 13.56 -16.60 2.85
N LYS A 180 12.46 -16.85 2.10
CA LYS A 180 12.27 -16.31 0.75
C LYS A 180 12.12 -14.80 0.76
N LEU A 181 11.27 -14.25 1.63
CA LEU A 181 11.01 -12.81 1.70
C LEU A 181 12.20 -12.00 2.24
N HIS A 182 12.94 -12.57 3.20
CA HIS A 182 14.11 -11.93 3.81
C HIS A 182 15.31 -11.86 2.85
N ARG A 183 15.45 -12.80 1.89
CA ARG A 183 16.47 -12.66 0.82
C ARG A 183 16.33 -11.36 0.02
N ASP A 184 15.11 -10.85 -0.10
CA ASP A 184 14.80 -9.59 -0.79
C ASP A 184 14.65 -8.40 0.18
N PHE A 185 15.23 -8.47 1.39
CA PHE A 185 15.05 -7.47 2.46
C PHE A 185 15.26 -6.03 2.00
N GLU A 186 16.41 -5.75 1.37
CA GLU A 186 16.74 -4.41 0.87
C GLU A 186 15.71 -3.94 -0.16
N ASN A 187 15.31 -4.79 -1.11
CA ASN A 187 14.34 -4.45 -2.15
C ASN A 187 12.96 -4.15 -1.55
N VAL A 188 12.52 -4.91 -0.53
CA VAL A 188 11.24 -4.69 0.15
C VAL A 188 11.22 -3.31 0.83
N TRP A 189 12.33 -2.90 1.45
CA TRP A 189 12.40 -1.67 2.25
C TRP A 189 12.87 -0.42 1.49
N SER A 190 13.62 -0.56 0.40
CA SER A 190 14.28 0.57 -0.29
C SER A 190 13.43 1.28 -1.36
N VAL A 191 12.19 0.86 -1.61
CA VAL A 191 11.31 1.35 -2.71
C VAL A 191 11.07 2.87 -2.75
N GLN A 192 11.23 3.61 -1.65
CA GLN A 192 10.90 5.06 -1.61
C GLN A 192 12.10 6.01 -1.60
N ASP A 193 13.20 5.64 -0.94
CA ASP A 193 14.34 6.54 -0.68
C ASP A 193 15.71 5.88 -0.98
N ASP A 194 15.70 4.72 -1.64
CA ASP A 194 16.86 3.83 -1.85
C ASP A 194 17.63 3.50 -0.56
N LYS A 195 16.93 3.59 0.59
CA LYS A 195 17.50 3.40 1.92
C LYS A 195 16.56 2.58 2.79
N VAL A 196 17.14 1.58 3.44
CA VAL A 196 16.50 0.83 4.51
C VAL A 196 16.29 1.74 5.73
N PRO A 197 15.06 1.84 6.29
CA PRO A 197 14.81 2.62 7.49
C PRO A 197 15.63 2.14 8.69
N GLN A 198 16.13 3.08 9.51
CA GLN A 198 16.99 2.73 10.64
C GLN A 198 16.30 1.82 11.66
N PHE A 199 14.99 1.96 11.86
CA PHE A 199 14.24 1.14 12.83
C PHE A 199 14.16 -0.34 12.47
N ILE A 200 14.37 -0.72 11.20
CA ILE A 200 14.29 -2.12 10.75
C ILE A 200 15.65 -2.69 10.36
N LYS A 201 16.67 -1.83 10.21
CA LYS A 201 17.97 -2.20 9.67
C LYS A 201 18.65 -3.33 10.44
N ASP A 202 18.51 -3.39 11.75
CA ASP A 202 19.15 -4.44 12.55
C ASP A 202 18.63 -5.84 12.20
N CYS A 203 17.36 -5.95 11.78
CA CYS A 203 16.74 -7.22 11.36
C CYS A 203 17.35 -7.80 10.07
N GLU A 204 17.98 -6.98 9.24
CA GLU A 204 18.70 -7.44 8.06
C GLU A 204 19.76 -8.50 8.43
N ASN A 205 20.39 -8.34 9.59
CA ASN A 205 21.43 -9.26 10.09
C ASN A 205 20.87 -10.50 10.79
N HIS A 206 19.55 -10.65 10.82
CA HIS A 206 18.86 -11.78 11.44
C HIS A 206 18.08 -12.58 10.39
N PRO A 207 18.77 -13.32 9.50
CA PRO A 207 18.08 -14.08 8.47
C PRO A 207 17.39 -15.33 9.06
N PRO A 208 16.19 -15.69 8.58
CA PRO A 208 15.49 -16.91 9.02
C PRO A 208 16.32 -18.18 8.83
N SER A 209 17.22 -18.19 7.83
CA SER A 209 18.15 -19.29 7.60
C SER A 209 19.03 -19.58 8.81
N ALA A 210 19.45 -18.57 9.58
CA ALA A 210 20.25 -18.78 10.78
C ALA A 210 19.45 -19.56 11.83
N SER A 211 18.18 -19.19 12.07
CA SER A 211 17.29 -19.93 12.98
C SER A 211 17.04 -21.36 12.51
N LEU A 212 16.90 -21.58 11.19
CA LEU A 212 16.71 -22.92 10.61
C LEU A 212 17.92 -23.85 10.82
N THR A 213 19.11 -23.32 11.10
CA THR A 213 20.28 -24.14 11.47
C THR A 213 20.29 -24.58 12.94
N ALA A 214 19.28 -24.26 13.73
CA ALA A 214 19.19 -24.81 15.09
C ALA A 214 18.97 -26.33 15.05
N THR A 215 19.52 -27.06 16.03
CA THR A 215 19.38 -28.53 16.12
C THR A 215 17.91 -28.98 16.18
N SER A 216 17.05 -28.19 16.85
CA SER A 216 15.61 -28.42 16.94
C SER A 216 14.92 -28.27 15.58
N CYS A 217 15.37 -27.34 14.72
CA CYS A 217 14.87 -27.17 13.36
C CYS A 217 15.38 -28.26 12.40
N MET A 218 16.68 -28.57 12.43
CA MET A 218 17.27 -29.60 11.57
C MET A 218 16.66 -30.99 11.79
N SER A 219 16.21 -31.28 13.02
CA SER A 219 15.52 -32.53 13.31
C SER A 219 14.19 -32.63 12.54
N ILE A 220 13.43 -31.53 12.46
CA ILE A 220 12.16 -31.45 11.72
C ILE A 220 12.40 -31.60 10.22
N GLU A 221 13.43 -30.94 9.69
CA GLU A 221 13.81 -31.05 8.28
C GLU A 221 14.12 -32.50 7.90
N LYS A 222 14.88 -33.22 8.73
CA LYS A 222 15.18 -34.65 8.54
C LYS A 222 13.94 -35.53 8.62
N GLU A 223 13.01 -35.23 9.51
CA GLU A 223 11.75 -35.96 9.65
C GLU A 223 10.83 -35.79 8.43
N ARG A 224 10.81 -34.59 7.84
CA ARG A 224 9.95 -34.27 6.69
C ARG A 224 10.55 -34.65 5.33
N GLY A 225 11.87 -34.75 5.23
CA GLY A 225 12.59 -35.11 4.01
C GLY A 225 12.84 -33.92 3.07
N THR A 226 13.77 -34.08 2.13
CA THR A 226 14.30 -33.03 1.24
C THR A 226 13.36 -32.59 0.12
N HIS A 227 12.21 -33.25 -0.06
CA HIS A 227 11.25 -32.91 -1.13
C HIS A 227 10.61 -31.52 -0.96
N GLU A 228 10.65 -30.91 0.24
CA GLU A 228 10.14 -29.55 0.44
C GLU A 228 11.09 -28.44 -0.07
N GLU A 229 12.32 -28.73 -0.51
CA GLU A 229 13.23 -27.72 -1.07
C GLU A 229 13.03 -27.52 -2.58
N GLU A 230 12.62 -28.57 -3.31
CA GLU A 230 12.44 -28.54 -4.77
C GLU A 230 11.15 -27.81 -5.20
N GLU A 231 10.10 -27.81 -4.36
CA GLU A 231 8.84 -27.08 -4.65
C GLU A 231 8.99 -25.54 -4.52
N GLU A 232 10.07 -25.03 -3.90
CA GLU A 232 10.24 -23.59 -3.61
C GLU A 232 10.89 -22.78 -4.75
N GLU A 233 11.61 -23.43 -5.69
CA GLU A 233 12.28 -22.75 -6.83
C GLU A 233 11.34 -22.46 -8.02
N ASP A 234 10.31 -23.28 -8.26
CA ASP A 234 9.49 -23.19 -9.48
C ASP A 234 8.25 -22.26 -9.38
N GLU A 235 7.83 -21.82 -8.19
CA GLU A 235 6.59 -21.03 -8.02
C GLU A 235 6.81 -19.49 -8.14
N LEU A 236 7.47 -19.05 -9.21
CA LEU A 236 7.68 -17.62 -9.53
C LEU A 236 7.42 -17.31 -11.01
N VAL A 237 6.29 -17.80 -11.53
CA VAL A 237 5.70 -17.27 -12.77
C VAL A 237 4.46 -16.45 -12.41
N PRO A 238 4.44 -15.12 -12.60
CA PRO A 238 3.22 -14.35 -12.49
C PRO A 238 2.37 -14.59 -13.73
N THR A 239 1.48 -15.60 -13.71
CA THR A 239 0.39 -15.70 -14.68
C THR A 239 -0.72 -14.74 -14.28
N LEU A 240 -0.84 -13.66 -15.06
CA LEU A 240 -1.97 -12.74 -15.01
C LEU A 240 -3.12 -13.33 -15.84
N GLU A 241 -3.98 -14.13 -15.22
CA GLU A 241 -5.27 -14.51 -15.81
C GLU A 241 -6.38 -14.47 -14.75
N ASP A 242 -6.89 -13.27 -14.49
CA ASP A 242 -8.30 -13.08 -14.12
C ASP A 242 -8.97 -12.40 -15.32
N MET A 243 -9.42 -13.20 -16.28
CA MET A 243 -10.39 -12.74 -17.27
C MET A 243 -11.33 -13.88 -17.67
N ASP A 244 -12.59 -13.71 -17.24
CA ASP A 244 -13.81 -14.28 -17.80
C ASP A 244 -14.04 -15.80 -17.68
N SER A 245 -14.82 -16.16 -16.67
CA SER A 245 -15.45 -17.48 -16.57
C SER A 245 -16.78 -17.50 -17.33
N LEU A 246 -16.78 -18.01 -18.55
CA LEU A 246 -17.93 -18.70 -19.16
C LEU A 246 -17.46 -19.83 -20.10
N GLU A 247 -17.63 -21.06 -19.59
CA GLU A 247 -18.13 -22.26 -20.31
C GLU A 247 -17.34 -22.84 -21.51
N HIS A 248 -16.60 -23.93 -21.30
CA HIS A 248 -16.91 -25.31 -21.78
C HIS A 248 -15.68 -26.25 -21.78
N GLY A 249 -15.88 -27.46 -21.24
CA GLY A 249 -15.42 -28.72 -21.87
C GLY A 249 -14.01 -29.24 -21.55
N ASN A 250 -13.98 -30.42 -20.90
CA ASN A 250 -12.82 -31.29 -20.69
C ASN A 250 -12.03 -31.61 -21.98
N GLU A 251 -10.71 -31.75 -21.89
CA GLU A 251 -9.95 -33.03 -22.04
C GLU A 251 -8.44 -32.78 -22.21
N ASP A 252 -7.67 -33.78 -21.78
CA ASP A 252 -6.22 -33.85 -21.63
C ASP A 252 -5.35 -33.66 -22.90
N SER A 253 -4.10 -33.32 -22.60
CA SER A 253 -2.85 -33.63 -23.33
C SER A 253 -2.26 -32.62 -24.33
N SER A 254 -1.08 -32.15 -23.93
CA SER A 254 0.08 -31.64 -24.68
C SER A 254 -0.07 -31.41 -26.19
N ASN A 255 0.05 -30.15 -26.63
CA ASN A 255 0.73 -29.75 -27.87
C ASN A 255 0.94 -28.22 -27.92
N VAL A 256 2.02 -27.74 -27.30
CA VAL A 256 2.50 -26.35 -27.42
C VAL A 256 3.22 -26.20 -28.76
N MET A 257 2.48 -26.08 -29.87
CA MET A 257 3.09 -25.63 -31.13
C MET A 257 2.12 -25.03 -32.17
N PHE A 258 1.09 -24.26 -31.80
CA PHE A 258 0.25 -23.59 -32.82
C PHE A 258 -0.22 -22.15 -32.54
N ILE A 259 0.29 -21.46 -31.50
CA ILE A 259 -0.21 -20.11 -31.15
C ILE A 259 0.58 -18.95 -31.83
N LEU A 260 1.74 -19.21 -32.45
CA LEU A 260 2.60 -18.14 -32.99
C LEU A 260 2.41 -17.82 -34.48
N LEU A 261 1.67 -18.63 -35.23
CA LEU A 261 1.45 -18.43 -36.67
C LEU A 261 0.58 -17.21 -37.08
N PRO A 262 -0.46 -16.78 -36.33
CA PRO A 262 -1.27 -15.63 -36.76
C PRO A 262 -0.57 -14.27 -36.54
N PHE A 263 0.39 -14.18 -35.62
CA PHE A 263 1.09 -12.91 -35.33
C PHE A 263 2.03 -12.46 -36.46
N PHE A 264 2.70 -13.40 -37.12
CA PHE A 264 3.56 -13.07 -38.27
C PHE A 264 2.76 -12.63 -39.49
N GLY A 265 1.59 -13.23 -39.74
CA GLY A 265 0.71 -12.83 -40.84
C GLY A 265 0.23 -11.38 -40.71
N ILE A 266 -0.10 -10.94 -39.49
CA ILE A 266 -0.50 -9.56 -39.21
C ILE A 266 0.67 -8.59 -39.42
N LEU A 267 1.86 -8.91 -38.88
CA LEU A 267 3.04 -8.05 -39.02
C LEU A 267 3.48 -7.88 -40.48
N PHE A 268 3.46 -8.95 -41.27
CA PHE A 268 3.76 -8.87 -42.71
C PHE A 268 2.73 -8.03 -43.45
N SER A 269 1.44 -8.16 -43.12
CA SER A 269 0.37 -7.38 -43.75
C SER A 269 0.50 -5.87 -43.45
N ILE A 270 0.89 -5.51 -42.22
CA ILE A 270 1.16 -4.11 -41.83
C ILE A 270 2.40 -3.58 -42.57
N PHE A 271 3.45 -4.39 -42.72
CA PHE A 271 4.66 -3.97 -43.42
C PHE A 271 4.42 -3.67 -44.91
N PHE A 272 3.65 -4.52 -45.60
CA PHE A 272 3.28 -4.28 -47.00
C PHE A 272 2.34 -3.09 -47.16
N SER A 273 1.34 -2.95 -46.29
CA SER A 273 0.44 -1.78 -46.33
C SER A 273 1.15 -0.46 -46.02
N TYR A 274 2.15 -0.47 -45.14
CA TYR A 274 3.00 0.70 -44.87
C TYR A 274 3.93 1.04 -46.05
N LYS A 275 4.53 0.04 -46.71
CA LYS A 275 5.50 0.26 -47.80
C LYS A 275 4.84 0.71 -49.11
N TYR A 276 3.58 0.33 -49.37
CA TYR A 276 2.91 0.56 -50.65
C TYR A 276 1.75 1.58 -50.61
N THR A 277 1.37 2.07 -49.43
CA THR A 277 0.35 3.13 -49.31
C THR A 277 1.02 4.47 -49.04
N SER A 278 0.74 5.49 -49.87
CA SER A 278 1.32 6.84 -49.81
C SER A 278 0.86 7.71 -48.61
N LEU A 279 0.65 7.10 -47.45
CA LEU A 279 0.13 7.76 -46.24
C LEU A 279 1.21 8.24 -45.26
N GLY A 280 2.49 8.24 -45.66
CA GLY A 280 3.59 8.73 -44.82
C GLY A 280 3.54 10.23 -44.48
N SER A 281 2.88 11.07 -45.30
CA SER A 281 2.84 12.53 -45.05
C SER A 281 1.77 12.97 -44.05
N ARG A 282 0.69 12.19 -43.88
CA ARG A 282 -0.45 12.57 -43.02
C ARG A 282 -0.21 12.31 -41.54
N LEU A 283 0.48 11.23 -41.20
CA LEU A 283 0.85 10.93 -39.80
C LEU A 283 1.81 11.97 -39.20
N ARG A 284 2.71 12.53 -40.01
CA ARG A 284 3.62 13.60 -39.58
C ARG A 284 2.87 14.91 -39.28
N SER A 285 1.80 15.21 -40.02
CA SER A 285 0.95 16.38 -39.77
C SER A 285 0.19 16.27 -38.44
N PHE A 286 -0.32 15.07 -38.10
CA PHE A 286 -1.05 14.83 -36.86
C PHE A 286 -0.16 14.88 -35.61
N LEU A 287 1.11 14.45 -35.73
CA LEU A 287 2.08 14.56 -34.63
C LEU A 287 2.59 16.00 -34.43
N LEU A 288 2.59 16.83 -35.47
CA LEU A 288 3.01 18.24 -35.38
C LEU A 288 1.88 19.17 -34.92
N SER A 289 0.61 18.85 -35.18
CA SER A 289 -0.54 19.67 -34.75
C SER A 289 -0.73 19.71 -33.23
N ASN A 290 -0.32 18.66 -32.50
CA ASN A 290 -0.33 18.65 -31.03
C ASN A 290 0.73 19.58 -30.38
N LYS A 291 1.71 20.09 -31.15
CA LYS A 291 2.71 21.04 -30.64
C LYS A 291 2.21 22.50 -30.63
N ILE A 292 1.17 22.81 -31.41
CA ILE A 292 0.64 24.19 -31.55
C ILE A 292 -0.25 24.57 -30.36
N ILE A 293 -0.96 23.61 -29.75
CA ILE A 293 -1.86 23.87 -28.60
C ILE A 293 -1.09 24.31 -27.35
N ARG A 294 0.19 23.90 -27.21
CA ARG A 294 1.02 24.27 -26.04
C ARG A 294 1.57 25.70 -26.09
N SER A 295 1.58 26.36 -27.25
CA SER A 295 2.16 27.71 -27.41
C SER A 295 1.19 28.87 -27.18
N THR A 296 -0.12 28.59 -27.09
CA THR A 296 -1.16 29.63 -26.94
C THR A 296 -1.47 29.94 -25.46
N ILE A 297 -1.01 29.10 -24.53
CA ILE A 297 -1.23 29.28 -23.08
C ILE A 297 -0.15 30.19 -22.47
N ASP A 298 1.12 30.04 -22.89
CA ASP A 298 2.24 30.86 -22.37
C ASP A 298 2.21 32.34 -22.79
N ARG A 299 1.39 32.71 -23.80
CA ARG A 299 1.23 34.13 -24.20
C ARG A 299 0.18 34.88 -23.36
N LYS A 300 -0.67 34.18 -22.59
CA LYS A 300 -1.72 34.83 -21.78
C LYS A 300 -1.30 35.19 -20.35
N GLU A 301 -0.13 34.74 -19.88
CA GLU A 301 0.36 35.07 -18.52
C GLU A 301 1.32 36.26 -18.46
N VAL A 302 1.89 36.72 -19.59
CA VAL A 302 2.89 37.80 -19.58
C VAL A 302 2.27 39.21 -19.61
N GLU A 303 1.00 39.38 -20.00
CA GLU A 303 0.35 40.70 -20.03
C GLU A 303 -0.31 41.14 -18.69
N LYS A 304 -0.23 40.33 -17.62
CA LYS A 304 -0.86 40.67 -16.33
C LYS A 304 0.08 41.28 -15.28
N TYR A 305 1.38 41.39 -15.55
CA TYR A 305 2.37 41.89 -14.58
C TYR A 305 3.34 42.92 -15.15
N THR A 306 2.84 44.02 -15.72
CA THR A 306 3.63 45.24 -15.88
C THR A 306 2.76 46.48 -15.78
N THR A 307 2.56 46.98 -14.55
CA THR A 307 2.28 48.39 -14.31
C THR A 307 3.49 48.99 -13.60
N PRO A 308 4.21 49.95 -14.21
CA PRO A 308 5.10 50.82 -13.46
C PRO A 308 4.26 51.93 -12.81
N SER A 309 4.46 52.09 -11.51
CA SER A 309 4.22 53.32 -10.77
C SER A 309 4.92 54.50 -11.44
N ASN A 310 4.22 55.61 -11.64
CA ASN A 310 4.70 56.93 -11.23
C ASN A 310 3.60 57.99 -11.33
N GLU A 311 3.64 58.86 -10.34
CA GLU A 311 2.80 60.02 -10.07
C GLU A 311 2.75 61.01 -11.24
N HIS A 312 1.57 61.57 -11.50
CA HIS A 312 1.45 63.01 -11.68
C HIS A 312 0.00 63.46 -11.42
N ILE A 313 -0.10 64.47 -10.56
CA ILE A 313 -1.27 65.20 -10.09
C ILE A 313 -2.05 65.81 -11.26
N ASN A 314 -3.38 65.66 -11.27
CA ASN A 314 -4.26 66.80 -11.53
C ASN A 314 -5.68 66.61 -10.98
N GLU A 315 -6.13 67.62 -10.23
CA GLU A 315 -7.47 67.78 -9.65
C GLU A 315 -8.53 68.08 -10.72
N ASN A 316 -9.79 67.90 -10.30
CA ASN A 316 -11.05 68.27 -10.93
C ASN A 316 -11.70 67.18 -11.80
N LEU A 317 -12.69 66.49 -11.23
CA LEU A 317 -14.10 66.82 -11.50
C LEU A 317 -15.04 65.96 -10.65
N TYR A 318 -15.78 66.69 -9.82
CA TYR A 318 -16.94 66.28 -9.05
C TYR A 318 -18.09 65.81 -9.95
N GLU A 319 -19.01 65.03 -9.34
CA GLU A 319 -20.38 64.73 -9.79
C GLU A 319 -20.50 63.78 -11.00
N ASN A 320 -20.90 62.53 -10.75
CA ASN A 320 -22.30 62.11 -10.99
C ASN A 320 -22.56 60.58 -10.96
N PHE A 321 -23.64 60.24 -10.24
CA PHE A 321 -24.52 59.06 -10.36
C PHE A 321 -24.02 57.66 -9.94
N LEU A 322 -24.13 57.41 -8.63
CA LEU A 322 -24.67 56.14 -8.12
C LEU A 322 -26.12 55.98 -8.59
N ASN A 323 -26.45 54.87 -9.26
CA ASN A 323 -27.80 54.32 -9.24
C ASN A 323 -27.75 52.79 -9.39
N VAL A 324 -28.10 52.12 -8.30
CA VAL A 324 -28.36 50.68 -8.17
C VAL A 324 -29.84 50.47 -8.43
N GLY A 325 -30.19 49.51 -9.30
CA GLY A 325 -31.56 49.04 -9.50
C GLY A 325 -31.63 47.52 -9.41
N TYR A 326 -32.30 47.02 -8.36
CA TYR A 326 -32.76 45.64 -8.25
C TYR A 326 -34.05 45.47 -9.04
N THR A 327 -34.22 44.33 -9.72
CA THR A 327 -35.53 43.79 -10.06
C THR A 327 -35.55 42.28 -9.83
N SER A 328 -36.31 41.88 -8.82
CA SER A 328 -36.92 40.57 -8.69
C SER A 328 -38.36 40.66 -9.20
N MET A 329 -38.77 39.71 -10.04
CA MET A 329 -40.12 39.16 -10.07
C MET A 329 -40.08 37.75 -10.63
#